data_AF-A0A2A9E7Z2-F1
#
_entry.id   AF-A0A2A9E7Z2-F1
#
_cell.length_a   1.000
_cell.length_b   1.000
_cell.length_c   1.000
_cell.angle_alpha   90.00
_cell.angle_beta   90.00
_cell.angle_gamma   90.00
#
_symmetry.space_group_name_H-M   'P 1'
#
loop_
_entity.id
_entity.type
_entity.pdbx_description
1 polymer ?
#
loop_
_entity_poly.entity_id
_entity_poly.type
_entity_poly.pdbx_seq_one_letter_code
_entity_poly.pdbx_strand_id
1 'polypeptide(L)'
;MDEREVYVHLDSLRAHEQVVRGLAHDLGEAAQAIAQTTAPTFAYGILCSPILAGPMALVQQDGADGVAAVHDIMDAVAANLETTMCSYEFVDTSTRDGMNRFRSDPS
;
A
#
# COMPACT_ATOMS: atom_id res chain seq x y z
N MET A 1 11.87 34.36 -0.30
CA MET A 1 11.78 33.02 0.31
C MET A 1 10.36 32.59 0.07
N ASP A 2 10.18 31.57 -0.78
CA ASP A 2 8.87 31.11 -1.24
C ASP A 2 8.30 30.19 -0.16
N GLU A 3 7.46 30.77 0.71
CA GLU A 3 6.64 30.01 1.66
C GLU A 3 5.62 29.23 0.85
N ARG A 4 6.01 28.01 0.42
CA ARG A 4 5.05 27.04 -0.09
C ARG A 4 4.09 26.71 1.04
N GLU A 5 3.00 27.44 1.08
CA GLU A 5 1.82 27.09 1.85
C GLU A 5 1.39 25.71 1.37
N VAL A 6 1.71 24.67 2.15
CA VAL A 6 1.36 23.29 1.82
C VAL A 6 -0.14 23.14 2.11
N TYR A 7 -0.96 23.49 1.13
CA TYR A 7 -2.39 23.27 1.20
C TYR A 7 -2.65 21.79 0.94
N VAL A 8 -2.85 21.01 2.00
CA VAL A 8 -3.13 19.58 1.87
C VAL A 8 -4.59 19.38 1.48
N HIS A 9 -4.81 18.97 0.24
CA HIS A 9 -6.12 18.52 -0.23
C HIS A 9 -6.39 17.10 0.28
N LEU A 10 -7.15 17.01 1.39
CA LEU A 10 -7.53 15.74 1.99
C LEU A 10 -8.24 14.80 1.01
N ASP A 11 -9.05 15.34 0.09
CA ASP A 11 -9.71 14.54 -0.94
C ASP A 11 -8.71 13.91 -1.91
N SER A 12 -7.63 14.61 -2.24
CA SER A 12 -6.54 14.06 -3.08
C SER A 12 -5.76 12.98 -2.33
N LEU A 13 -5.55 13.14 -1.01
CA LEU A 13 -4.92 12.09 -0.19
C LEU A 13 -5.83 10.85 -0.07
N ARG A 14 -7.15 11.03 0.09
CA ARG A 14 -8.11 9.92 0.11
C ARG A 14 -8.14 9.19 -1.23
N ALA A 15 -8.17 9.93 -2.35
CA ALA A 15 -8.14 9.34 -3.67
C ALA A 15 -6.84 8.54 -3.89
N HIS A 16 -5.70 9.07 -3.42
CA HIS A 16 -4.43 8.36 -3.52
C HIS A 16 -4.39 7.09 -2.65
N GLU A 17 -4.88 7.17 -1.41
CA GLU A 17 -4.98 6.05 -0.50
C GLU A 17 -5.83 4.91 -1.08
N GLN A 18 -6.97 5.23 -1.71
CA GLN A 18 -7.80 4.24 -2.40
C GLN A 18 -7.07 3.54 -3.56
N VAL A 19 -6.30 4.29 -4.35
CA VAL A 19 -5.48 3.72 -5.44
C VAL A 19 -4.40 2.80 -4.88
N VAL A 20 -3.73 3.20 -3.79
CA VAL A 20 -2.69 2.38 -3.15
C VAL A 20 -3.29 1.09 -2.59
N ARG A 21 -4.45 1.15 -1.94
CA ARG A 21 -5.16 -0.05 -1.47
C ARG A 21 -5.60 -0.97 -2.60
N GLY A 22 -6.09 -0.40 -3.70
CA GLY A 22 -6.44 -1.17 -4.90
C GLY A 22 -5.23 -1.94 -5.44
N LEU A 23 -4.08 -1.27 -5.54
CA LEU A 23 -2.85 -1.91 -5.97
C LEU A 23 -2.37 -3.00 -4.99
N ALA A 24 -2.46 -2.75 -3.68
CA ALA A 24 -2.14 -3.77 -2.68
C ALA A 24 -3.03 -5.00 -2.86
N HIS A 25 -4.34 -4.81 -3.02
CA HIS A 25 -5.28 -5.90 -3.28
C HIS A 25 -4.90 -6.73 -4.51
N ASP A 26 -4.64 -6.09 -5.65
CA ASP A 26 -4.25 -6.75 -6.90
C ASP A 26 -2.95 -7.55 -6.74
N LEU A 27 -1.97 -7.02 -5.99
CA LEU A 27 -0.71 -7.72 -5.69
C LEU A 27 -0.96 -8.94 -4.79
N GLY A 28 -1.88 -8.85 -3.85
CA GLY A 28 -2.29 -9.97 -3.00
C GLY A 28 -2.92 -11.10 -3.83
N GLU A 29 -3.81 -10.76 -4.77
CA GLU A 29 -4.39 -11.74 -5.70
C GLU A 29 -3.31 -12.36 -6.59
N ALA A 30 -2.37 -11.57 -7.11
CA ALA A 30 -1.25 -12.06 -7.91
C ALA A 30 -0.37 -13.03 -7.13
N ALA A 31 -0.02 -12.73 -5.87
CA ALA A 31 0.74 -13.62 -5.01
C ALA A 31 0.02 -14.96 -4.78
N GLN A 32 -1.30 -14.93 -4.54
CA GLN A 32 -2.11 -16.13 -4.40
C GLN A 32 -2.18 -16.95 -5.69
N ALA A 33 -2.26 -16.30 -6.85
CA ALA A 33 -2.23 -16.97 -8.15
C ALA A 33 -0.87 -17.63 -8.43
N ILE A 34 0.23 -16.95 -8.08
CA ILE A 34 1.59 -17.52 -8.17
C ILE A 34 1.72 -18.75 -7.27
N ALA A 35 1.25 -18.67 -6.02
CA ALA A 35 1.25 -19.79 -5.10
C ALA A 35 0.48 -21.00 -5.65
N GLN A 36 -0.64 -20.77 -6.35
CA GLN A 36 -1.46 -21.83 -6.96
C GLN A 36 -0.89 -22.38 -8.27
N THR A 37 -0.03 -21.62 -8.97
CA THR A 37 0.57 -22.00 -10.26
C THR A 37 1.97 -22.58 -10.13
N THR A 38 2.49 -22.73 -8.89
CA THR A 38 3.69 -23.54 -8.65
C THR A 38 3.47 -24.93 -9.23
N ALA A 39 4.08 -25.15 -10.39
CA ALA A 39 3.78 -26.30 -11.21
C ALA A 39 4.16 -27.58 -10.46
N PRO A 40 3.32 -28.61 -10.44
CA PRO A 40 3.76 -29.92 -10.00
C PRO A 40 4.93 -30.31 -10.90
N THR A 41 6.05 -30.72 -10.29
CA THR A 41 7.32 -31.13 -10.92
C THR A 41 7.14 -32.16 -12.04
N PHE A 42 5.97 -32.79 -12.11
CA PHE A 42 5.54 -33.76 -13.11
C PHE A 42 5.18 -33.17 -14.49
N ALA A 43 4.86 -31.87 -14.59
CA ALA A 43 4.41 -31.25 -15.85
C ALA A 43 5.53 -31.04 -16.88
N TYR A 44 6.80 -31.09 -16.45
CA TYR A 44 7.94 -30.71 -17.28
C TYR A 44 8.69 -31.86 -17.95
N GLY A 45 8.23 -33.12 -17.78
CA GLY A 45 8.85 -34.29 -18.40
C GLY A 45 10.37 -34.38 -18.14
N ILE A 46 11.08 -35.16 -18.95
CA ILE A 46 12.51 -35.52 -18.78
C ILE A 46 13.48 -34.31 -18.67
N LEU A 47 13.03 -33.10 -19.03
CA LEU A 47 13.78 -31.85 -18.92
C LEU A 47 13.86 -31.32 -17.47
N CYS A 48 12.94 -31.71 -16.58
CA CYS A 48 13.00 -31.44 -15.15
C CYS A 48 13.75 -32.53 -14.36
N SER A 49 14.92 -32.90 -14.87
CA SER A 49 15.98 -33.42 -14.01
C SER A 49 16.06 -32.58 -12.72
N PRO A 50 16.26 -33.17 -11.53
CA PRO A 50 16.37 -32.42 -10.26
C PRO A 50 17.38 -31.25 -10.33
N ILE A 51 18.31 -31.31 -11.28
CA ILE A 51 19.29 -30.25 -11.59
C ILE A 51 18.62 -28.94 -12.08
N LEU A 52 17.54 -29.01 -12.86
CA LEU A 52 16.85 -27.85 -13.43
C LEU A 52 15.56 -27.49 -12.67
N ALA A 53 14.94 -28.45 -11.98
CA ALA A 53 13.74 -28.21 -11.17
C ALA A 53 14.00 -27.35 -9.92
N GLY A 54 15.15 -27.55 -9.25
CA GLY A 54 15.53 -26.76 -8.07
C GLY A 54 15.65 -25.25 -8.34
N PRO A 55 16.45 -24.83 -9.33
CA PRO A 55 16.61 -23.41 -9.66
C PRO A 55 15.30 -22.73 -10.07
N MET A 56 14.43 -23.42 -10.83
CA MET A 56 13.13 -22.87 -11.21
C MET A 56 12.19 -22.68 -10.01
N ALA A 57 12.17 -23.62 -9.08
CA ALA A 57 11.38 -23.50 -7.85
C ALA A 57 11.87 -22.32 -7.00
N LEU A 58 13.19 -22.10 -6.91
CA LEU A 58 13.77 -20.95 -6.20
C LEU A 58 13.37 -19.62 -6.85
N VAL A 59 13.44 -19.51 -8.18
CA VAL A 59 13.02 -18.28 -8.88
C VAL A 59 11.52 -18.01 -8.72
N GLN A 60 10.68 -19.06 -8.70
CA GLN A 60 9.25 -18.91 -8.44
C GLN A 60 8.97 -18.46 -7.01
N GLN A 61 9.70 -18.99 -6.02
CA GLN A 61 9.63 -18.53 -4.63
C GLN A 61 10.11 -17.10 -4.47
N ASP A 62 11.28 -16.74 -5.00
CA ASP A 62 11.81 -15.37 -4.95
C ASP A 62 10.83 -14.37 -5.58
N GLY A 63 10.18 -14.76 -6.68
CA GLY A 63 9.14 -13.95 -7.32
C GLY A 63 7.90 -13.77 -6.43
N ALA A 64 7.42 -14.84 -5.80
CA ALA A 64 6.29 -14.79 -4.87
C ALA A 64 6.60 -13.92 -3.64
N ASP A 65 7.79 -14.09 -3.05
CA ASP A 65 8.25 -13.34 -1.89
C ASP A 65 8.41 -11.85 -2.24
N GLY A 66 8.91 -11.54 -3.44
CA GLY A 66 9.01 -10.17 -3.94
C GLY A 66 7.63 -9.50 -4.07
N VAL A 67 6.63 -10.19 -4.62
CA VAL A 67 5.26 -9.66 -4.74
C VAL A 67 4.64 -9.44 -3.36
N ALA A 68 4.84 -10.38 -2.43
CA ALA A 68 4.37 -10.23 -1.05
C ALA A 68 5.02 -9.02 -0.34
N ALA A 69 6.33 -8.81 -0.52
CA ALA A 69 7.00 -7.65 0.06
C ALA A 69 6.46 -6.32 -0.50
N VAL A 70 6.16 -6.26 -1.80
CA VAL A 70 5.58 -5.05 -2.40
C VAL A 70 4.15 -4.82 -1.88
N HIS A 71 3.35 -5.88 -1.73
CA HIS A 71 2.04 -5.80 -1.08
C HIS A 71 2.13 -5.15 0.30
N ASP A 72 3.01 -5.65 1.17
CA ASP A 72 3.16 -5.14 2.54
C ASP A 72 3.61 -3.68 2.58
N ILE A 73 4.48 -3.27 1.64
CA ILE A 73 4.88 -1.87 1.50
C ILE A 73 3.69 -0.99 1.11
N MET A 74 2.85 -1.43 0.17
CA MET A 74 1.68 -0.66 -0.26
C MET A 74 0.66 -0.52 0.86
N ASP A 75 0.41 -1.58 1.63
CA ASP A 75 -0.45 -1.52 2.82
C ASP A 75 0.10 -0.54 3.86
N ALA A 76 1.41 -0.54 4.11
CA ALA A 76 2.04 0.41 5.02
C ALA A 76 1.92 1.85 4.53
N VAL A 77 2.04 2.10 3.23
CA VAL A 77 1.83 3.42 2.63
C VAL A 77 0.38 3.88 2.81
N ALA A 78 -0.60 3.00 2.54
CA ALA A 78 -2.01 3.32 2.76
C ALA A 78 -2.31 3.69 4.22
N ALA A 79 -1.79 2.91 5.19
CA ALA A 79 -1.95 3.19 6.61
C ALA A 79 -1.32 4.53 7.04
N ASN A 80 -0.16 4.88 6.46
CA ASN A 80 0.49 6.16 6.71
C ASN A 80 -0.30 7.34 6.13
N LEU A 81 -0.89 7.18 4.93
CA LEU A 81 -1.77 8.17 4.34
C LEU A 81 -3.00 8.40 5.22
N GLU A 82 -3.64 7.33 5.69
CA GLU A 82 -4.78 7.40 6.61
C GLU A 82 -4.44 8.13 7.91
N THR A 83 -3.31 7.78 8.53
CA THR A 83 -2.83 8.45 9.75
C THR A 83 -2.56 9.94 9.53
N THR A 84 -2.00 10.29 8.36
CA THR A 84 -1.72 11.67 7.98
C THR A 84 -3.01 12.46 7.80
N MET A 85 -4.01 11.89 7.12
CA MET A 85 -5.33 12.51 6.93
C MET A 85 -6.02 12.76 8.28
N CYS A 86 -6.05 11.77 9.17
CA CYS A 86 -6.59 11.91 10.52
C CYS A 86 -5.92 13.06 11.30
N SER A 87 -4.60 13.22 11.16
CA SER A 87 -3.85 14.29 11.82
C SER A 87 -4.26 15.66 11.30
N TYR A 88 -4.42 15.82 9.99
CA TYR A 88 -4.89 17.07 9.39
C TYR A 88 -6.33 17.40 9.78
N GLU A 89 -7.23 16.42 9.76
CA GLU A 89 -8.63 16.61 10.19
C GLU A 89 -8.73 17.04 11.65
N PHE A 90 -7.88 16.47 12.52
CA PHE A 90 -7.81 16.86 13.93
C PHE A 90 -7.34 18.31 14.10
N VAL A 91 -6.29 18.71 13.39
CA VAL A 91 -5.76 20.09 13.44
C VAL A 91 -6.78 21.09 12.89
N ASP A 92 -7.44 20.78 11.78
CA ASP A 92 -8.46 21.64 11.17
C ASP A 92 -9.66 21.81 12.13
N THR A 93 -10.15 20.71 12.69
CA THR A 93 -11.27 20.73 13.64
C THR A 93 -10.92 21.53 14.89
N SER A 94 -9.74 21.31 15.46
CA SER A 94 -9.26 22.04 16.65
C SER A 94 -9.13 23.54 16.39
N THR A 95 -8.60 23.91 15.23
CA THR A 95 -8.47 25.32 14.80
C THR A 95 -9.84 25.97 14.65
N ARG A 96 -10.77 25.30 13.96
CA ARG A 96 -12.13 25.77 13.74
C ARG A 96 -12.89 25.93 15.06
N ASP A 97 -12.76 24.99 15.99
CA ASP A 97 -13.39 25.06 17.31
C ASP A 97 -12.81 26.20 18.15
N GLY A 98 -11.49 26.40 18.10
CA GLY A 98 -10.81 27.54 18.74
C GLY A 98 -11.32 28.88 18.20
N MET A 99 -11.38 29.05 16.87
CA MET A 99 -11.91 30.26 16.24
C MET A 99 -13.37 30.51 16.59
N ASN A 100 -14.20 29.46 16.57
CA ASN A 100 -15.60 29.56 16.95
C ASN A 100 -15.76 30.01 18.41
N ARG A 101 -14.93 29.50 19.33
CA ARG A 101 -14.92 29.97 20.72
C ARG A 101 -14.55 31.44 20.84
N PHE A 102 -13.47 31.89 20.20
CA PHE A 102 -13.09 33.31 20.19
C PHE A 102 -14.18 34.22 19.60
N ARG A 103 -14.83 33.79 18.52
CA ARG A 103 -15.95 34.55 17.91
C ARG A 103 -17.18 34.62 18.82
N SER A 104 -17.37 33.62 19.67
CA SER A 104 -18.52 33.53 20.58
C SER A 104 -18.32 34.31 21.88
N ASP A 105 -17.09 34.72 22.18
CA ASP A 105 -16.70 35.41 23.42
C ASP A 105 -15.90 36.70 23.09
N PRO A 106 -16.54 37.74 22.51
CA PRO A 106 -15.90 39.02 22.29
C PRO A 106 -15.83 39.77 23.62
N SER A 107 -14.67 39.72 24.28
CA SER A 107 -14.35 40.59 25.41
C SER A 107 -14.02 42.01 24.94
#